data_AF-A0A7X6YRX5-F1
#
_entry.id   AF-A0A7X6YRX5-F1
#
_cell.length_a   1.000
_cell.length_b   1.000
_cell.length_c   1.000
_cell.angle_alpha   90.00
_cell.angle_beta   90.00
_cell.angle_gamma   90.00
#
_symmetry.space_group_name_H-M   'P 1'
#
loop_
_entity.id
_entity.type
_entity.pdbx_description
1 polymer ?
#
loop_
_entity_poly.entity_id
_entity_poly.type
_entity_poly.pdbx_seq_one_letter_code
_entity_poly.pdbx_strand_id
1 'polypeptide(L)'
;MARHFLESTDVGYIDDVHVAQQHKDNKVILNITCKNVLITNDAIVQLIITNPQGIVIGKYVDKALDQNMFIVEINNPELWWPVGYGEQPLYKS
;
A
#
# COMPACT_ATOMS: atom_id res chain seq x y z
N MET A 1 9.63 -8.42 28.23
CA MET A 1 10.95 -7.86 27.88
C MET A 1 10.76 -6.96 26.68
N ALA A 2 11.07 -5.67 26.77
CA ALA A 2 11.05 -4.78 25.60
C ALA A 2 12.35 -4.97 24.82
N ARG A 3 12.25 -5.22 23.50
CA ARG A 3 13.41 -5.15 22.60
C ARG A 3 13.55 -3.70 22.15
N HIS A 4 14.74 -3.14 22.32
CA HIS A 4 15.12 -1.85 21.76
C HIS A 4 15.97 -2.11 20.53
N PHE A 5 15.67 -1.44 19.42
CA PHE A 5 16.44 -1.48 18.18
C PHE A 5 16.77 -0.04 17.76
N LEU A 6 17.90 0.13 17.08
CA LEU A 6 18.33 1.39 16.48
C LEU A 6 18.31 1.21 14.97
N GLU A 7 17.69 2.14 14.26
CA GLU A 7 17.62 2.16 12.79
C GLU A 7 18.12 3.51 12.28
N SER A 8 18.79 3.51 11.14
CA SER A 8 19.26 4.72 10.45
C SER A 8 19.03 4.57 8.95
N THR A 9 18.69 5.68 8.29
CA THR A 9 18.50 5.79 6.84
C THR A 9 19.07 7.11 6.37
N ASP A 10 19.58 7.16 5.14
CA ASP A 10 20.18 8.38 4.56
C ASP A 10 19.18 9.15 3.67
N VAL A 11 18.04 8.54 3.34
CA VAL A 11 17.03 9.10 2.41
C VAL A 11 15.76 9.49 3.15
N GLY A 12 15.25 8.57 3.97
CA GLY A 12 13.97 8.68 4.63
C GLY A 12 13.41 7.31 4.95
N TYR A 13 12.26 7.28 5.62
CA TYR A 13 11.53 6.04 5.91
C TYR A 13 10.02 6.28 5.83
N ILE A 14 9.27 5.19 5.60
CA ILE A 14 7.81 5.20 5.67
C ILE A 14 7.44 5.05 7.15
N ASP A 15 6.72 6.04 7.68
CA ASP A 15 6.25 6.04 9.06
C ASP A 15 4.94 5.25 9.19
N ASP A 16 4.02 5.42 8.25
CA ASP A 16 2.71 4.79 8.25
C ASP A 16 2.15 4.61 6.84
N VAL A 17 1.41 3.52 6.63
CA VAL A 17 0.65 3.27 5.40
C VAL A 17 -0.77 2.92 5.77
N HIS A 18 -1.70 3.77 5.35
CA HIS A 18 -3.13 3.54 5.51
C HIS A 18 -3.78 3.19 4.17
N VAL A 19 -4.48 2.06 4.10
CA VAL A 19 -5.22 1.62 2.92
C VAL A 19 -6.71 1.55 3.26
N ALA A 20 -7.50 2.45 2.67
CA ALA A 20 -8.95 2.42 2.76
C ALA A 20 -9.57 1.85 1.48
N GLN A 21 -10.56 0.97 1.61
CA GLN A 21 -11.21 0.32 0.48
C GLN A 21 -12.66 0.76 0.36
N GLN A 22 -13.10 1.05 -0.87
CA GLN A 22 -14.49 1.30 -1.19
C GLN A 22 -14.94 0.30 -2.27
N HIS A 23 -15.87 -0.58 -1.90
CA HIS A 23 -16.44 -1.57 -2.80
C HIS A 23 -17.67 -0.98 -3.50
N LYS A 24 -17.71 -1.02 -4.83
CA LYS A 24 -18.84 -0.56 -5.63
C LYS A 24 -18.84 -1.26 -6.98
N ASP A 25 -20.00 -1.65 -7.51
CA ASP A 25 -20.17 -2.10 -8.91
C ASP A 25 -19.07 -3.04 -9.44
N ASN A 26 -18.79 -4.14 -8.72
CA ASN A 26 -17.79 -5.15 -9.09
C ASN A 26 -16.33 -4.63 -9.21
N LYS A 27 -16.04 -3.52 -8.52
CA LYS A 27 -14.70 -2.96 -8.37
C LYS A 27 -14.44 -2.55 -6.93
N VAL A 28 -13.15 -2.43 -6.61
CA VAL A 28 -12.66 -1.86 -5.36
C VAL A 28 -11.82 -0.65 -5.69
N ILE A 29 -12.09 0.46 -5.02
CA ILE A 29 -11.26 1.67 -5.03
C ILE A 29 -10.42 1.66 -3.77
N LEU A 30 -9.10 1.60 -3.94
CA LEU A 30 -8.12 1.74 -2.88
C LEU A 30 -7.71 3.21 -2.77
N ASN A 31 -7.88 3.78 -1.58
CA ASN A 31 -7.31 5.08 -1.21
C ASN A 31 -6.14 4.81 -0.27
N ILE A 32 -4.92 5.02 -0.76
CA ILE A 32 -3.69 4.71 -0.05
C ILE A 32 -3.05 6.02 0.37
N THR A 33 -2.80 6.18 1.66
CA THR A 33 -2.04 7.30 2.22
C THR A 33 -0.75 6.76 2.79
N CYS A 34 0.38 7.30 2.35
CA CYS A 34 1.71 6.95 2.84
C CYS A 34 2.31 8.16 3.53
N LYS A 35 2.61 8.06 4.82
CA LYS A 35 3.33 9.08 5.57
C LYS A 35 4.82 8.75 5.55
N ASN A 36 5.63 9.73 5.20
CA ASN A 36 7.07 9.56 5.07
C ASN A 36 7.78 10.55 6.00
N VAL A 37 8.91 10.12 6.54
CA VAL A 37 9.90 11.00 7.13
C VAL A 37 11.04 11.12 6.14
N LEU A 38 11.24 12.32 5.61
CA LEU A 38 12.23 12.60 4.58
C LEU A 38 13.49 13.23 5.20
N ILE A 39 14.65 12.71 4.83
CA ILE A 39 15.96 13.24 5.20
C ILE A 39 16.56 14.03 4.02
N THR A 40 16.17 13.67 2.80
CA THR A 40 16.49 14.38 1.55
C THR A 40 15.23 14.81 0.81
N ASN A 41 15.36 15.86 0.00
CA ASN A 41 14.32 16.35 -0.90
C ASN A 41 14.33 15.66 -2.27
N ASP A 42 15.31 14.79 -2.52
CA ASP A 42 15.49 14.03 -3.77
C ASP A 42 15.18 12.55 -3.53
N ALA A 43 13.91 12.27 -3.26
CA ALA A 43 13.39 10.93 -3.04
C ALA A 43 12.09 10.73 -3.84
N ILE A 44 11.79 9.48 -4.14
CA ILE A 44 10.53 9.05 -4.79
C ILE A 44 9.83 8.02 -3.90
N VAL A 45 8.50 8.00 -3.97
CA VAL A 45 7.68 6.92 -3.39
C VAL A 45 7.15 6.09 -4.55
N GLN A 46 7.31 4.77 -4.44
CA GLN A 46 6.81 3.81 -5.41
C GLN A 46 5.78 2.89 -4.76
N LEU A 47 4.56 2.88 -5.30
CA LEU A 47 3.51 1.93 -4.95
C LEU A 47 3.47 0.82 -6.00
N ILE A 48 3.56 -0.43 -5.57
CA ILE A 48 3.40 -1.62 -6.41
C ILE A 48 2.21 -2.41 -5.87
N ILE A 49 1.26 -2.73 -6.73
CA ILE A 49 0.14 -3.60 -6.38
C ILE A 49 0.34 -4.94 -7.04
N THR A 50 0.27 -6.00 -6.23
CA THR A 50 0.32 -7.39 -6.70
C THR A 50 -1.02 -8.07 -6.47
N ASN A 51 -1.42 -8.93 -7.40
CA ASN A 51 -2.53 -9.85 -7.17
C ASN A 51 -2.10 -11.00 -6.23
N PRO A 52 -3.03 -11.86 -5.77
CA PRO A 52 -2.71 -12.95 -4.85
C PRO A 52 -1.73 -13.98 -5.41
N GLN A 53 -1.57 -14.05 -6.73
CA GLN A 53 -0.58 -14.91 -7.41
C GLN A 53 0.82 -14.24 -7.50
N GLY A 54 0.99 -13.04 -6.94
CA GLY A 54 2.26 -12.29 -6.92
C GLY A 54 2.56 -11.51 -8.22
N ILE A 55 1.60 -11.43 -9.14
CA ILE A 55 1.75 -10.70 -10.41
C ILE A 55 1.51 -9.21 -10.15
N VAL A 56 2.42 -8.35 -10.63
CA VAL A 56 2.25 -6.89 -10.58
C VAL A 56 1.10 -6.47 -11.48
N ILE A 57 0.07 -5.86 -10.90
CA ILE A 57 -1.12 -5.34 -11.60
C ILE A 57 -1.18 -3.81 -11.60
N GLY A 58 -0.32 -3.13 -10.84
CA GLY A 58 -0.20 -1.68 -10.82
C GLY A 58 1.16 -1.21 -10.33
N LYS A 59 1.66 -0.12 -10.91
CA LYS A 59 2.88 0.57 -10.50
C LYS A 59 2.68 2.07 -10.61
N TYR A 60 2.89 2.76 -9.49
CA TYR A 60 2.76 4.21 -9.38
C TYR A 60 4.05 4.77 -8.78
N VAL A 61 4.51 5.90 -9.28
CA VAL A 61 5.71 6.57 -8.81
C VAL A 61 5.37 8.05 -8.68
N ASP A 62 5.72 8.64 -7.55
CA ASP A 62 5.60 10.07 -7.32
C ASP A 62 6.81 10.60 -6.56
N LYS A 63 7.03 11.90 -6.58
CA LYS A 63 8.01 12.54 -5.71
C LYS A 63 7.63 12.26 -4.26
N ALA A 64 8.60 11.92 -3.42
CA ALA A 64 8.36 11.72 -2.00
C ALA A 64 7.97 13.06 -1.34
N LEU A 65 6.87 13.01 -0.59
CA LEU A 65 6.38 14.10 0.25
C LEU A 65 6.22 13.55 1.67
N ASP A 66 6.07 14.43 2.67
CA ASP A 66 5.72 14.01 4.04
C ASP A 66 4.44 13.15 4.06
N GLN A 67 3.55 13.36 3.09
CA GLN A 67 2.41 12.50 2.82
C GLN A 67 2.13 12.35 1.32
N ASN A 68 2.17 11.12 0.81
CA ASN A 68 1.72 10.79 -0.55
C ASN A 68 0.33 10.14 -0.51
N MET A 69 -0.47 10.39 -1.55
CA MET A 69 -1.79 9.79 -1.71
C MET A 69 -1.91 9.13 -3.07
N PHE A 70 -2.43 7.91 -3.10
CA PHE A 70 -2.69 7.16 -4.34
C PHE A 70 -4.13 6.67 -4.35
N ILE A 71 -4.80 6.79 -5.50
CA ILE A 71 -6.12 6.24 -5.74
C ILE A 71 -5.99 5.17 -6.82
N VAL A 72 -6.40 3.95 -6.50
CA VAL A 72 -6.28 2.81 -7.42
C VAL A 72 -7.61 2.09 -7.57
N GLU A 73 -8.04 1.90 -8.82
CA GLU A 73 -9.22 1.10 -9.14
C GLU A 73 -8.79 -0.32 -9.52
N ILE A 74 -9.32 -1.31 -8.78
CA ILE A 74 -9.17 -2.74 -9.08
C ILE A 74 -10.51 -3.27 -9.58
N ASN A 75 -10.53 -3.64 -10.86
CA ASN A 75 -11.68 -4.27 -11.50
C ASN A 75 -11.69 -5.78 -11.24
N ASN A 76 -12.87 -6.37 -11.01
CA ASN A 76 -13.03 -7.79 -10.66
C ASN A 76 -12.12 -8.23 -9.48
N PRO A 77 -12.24 -7.59 -8.31
CA PRO A 77 -11.41 -7.92 -7.17
C PRO A 77 -11.68 -9.36 -6.72
N GLU A 78 -10.64 -10.13 -6.44
CA GLU A 78 -10.79 -11.40 -5.72
C GLU A 78 -11.17 -11.02 -4.28
N LEU A 79 -12.45 -11.17 -3.92
CA LEU A 79 -12.96 -10.71 -2.63
C LEU A 79 -12.44 -11.61 -1.50
N TRP A 80 -11.87 -11.00 -0.46
CA TRP A 80 -11.55 -11.69 0.78
C TRP A 80 -12.82 -11.91 1.61
N TRP A 81 -13.22 -13.16 1.81
CA TRP A 81 -14.36 -13.52 2.65
C TRP A 81 -13.90 -14.01 4.03
N PRO A 82 -14.60 -13.67 5.12
CA PRO A 82 -14.35 -14.29 6.41
C PRO A 82 -14.50 -15.82 6.34
N VAL A 83 -13.84 -16.52 7.28
CA VAL A 83 -13.83 -18.00 7.35
C VAL A 83 -15.24 -18.56 7.22
N GLY A 84 -15.44 -19.41 6.19
CA GLY A 84 -16.70 -20.12 5.93
C GLY A 84 -17.60 -19.52 4.83
N TYR A 85 -17.26 -18.36 4.25
CA TYR A 85 -18.12 -17.67 3.26
C TYR A 85 -17.50 -17.49 1.86
N GLY A 86 -16.30 -18.00 1.63
CA GLY A 86 -15.63 -17.95 0.33
C GLY A 86 -14.11 -18.02 0.44
N GLU A 87 -13.43 -17.74 -0.67
CA GLU A 87 -11.97 -17.67 -0.74
C GLU A 87 -11.41 -16.47 0.05
N GLN A 88 -10.16 -16.59 0.48
CA GLN A 88 -9.44 -15.58 1.29
C GLN A 88 -8.20 -15.03 0.56
N PRO A 89 -8.35 -14.45 -0.63
CA PRO A 89 -7.24 -13.81 -1.35
C PRO A 89 -6.69 -12.62 -0.55
N LEU A 90 -5.45 -12.74 -0.06
CA LEU A 90 -4.72 -11.64 0.59
C LEU A 90 -3.91 -10.88 -0.45
N TYR A 91 -4.27 -9.63 -0.70
CA TYR A 91 -3.46 -8.70 -1.49
C TYR A 91 -2.34 -8.14 -0.61
N LYS A 92 -1.11 -8.13 -1.13
CA LYS A 92 0.04 -7.51 -0.46
C LYS A 92 0.32 -6.16 -1.10
N SER A 93 0.38 -5.12 -0.26
CA SER A 93 0.78 -3.74 -0.60
C SER A 93 2.18 -3.44 -0.10
#